data_AF-A0A3P8FKZ5-F1
#
_entry.id   AF-A0A3P8FKZ5-F1
#
_cell.length_a   1.000
_cell.length_b   1.000
_cell.length_c   1.000
_cell.angle_alpha   90.00
_cell.angle_beta   90.00
_cell.angle_gamma   90.00
#
_symmetry.space_group_name_H-M   'P 1'
#
loop_
_entity.id
_entity.type
_entity.pdbx_description
1 polymer ?
#
loop_
_entity_poly.entity_id
_entity_poly.type
_entity_poly.pdbx_seq_one_letter_code
_entity_poly.pdbx_strand_id
1 'polypeptide(L)'
;MPKKVDRGNMNQAEANEQAWKSFQEQLIPCPNCGRRFLPDRLQVHERSCSNGMKGSEETGTTSYSNSPPVKPRTVVCYICGREYGTKSISIHEPQCLEKWHVQNSQLPREQRQKPPVKPTELAKARDNYDLTKYNEVAWEASKGNLAVDEHSKLIGCRFMNVSVSNTNSI
;
A
#
# COMPACT_ATOMS: atom_id res chain seq x y z
N MET A 1 24.97 24.10 13.68
CA MET A 1 24.73 23.28 12.48
C MET A 1 24.78 21.81 12.88
N PRO A 2 23.76 21.00 12.58
CA PRO A 2 23.80 19.58 12.90
C PRO A 2 24.92 18.92 12.09
N LYS A 3 25.83 18.24 12.78
CA LYS A 3 26.98 17.55 12.20
C LYS A 3 26.46 16.41 11.30
N LYS A 4 26.96 16.32 10.07
CA LYS A 4 26.65 15.22 9.16
C LYS A 4 27.15 13.93 9.82
N VAL A 5 26.24 12.98 10.08
CA VAL A 5 26.61 11.67 10.62
C VAL A 5 27.13 10.83 9.44
N ASP A 6 28.37 10.38 9.54
CA ASP A 6 29.00 9.52 8.55
C ASP A 6 28.25 8.18 8.51
N ARG A 7 27.56 7.92 7.40
CA ARG A 7 26.68 6.76 7.15
C ARG A 7 27.44 5.43 7.03
N GLY A 8 28.70 5.38 7.46
CA GLY A 8 29.66 4.32 7.14
C GLY A 8 29.74 3.17 8.13
N ASN A 9 29.14 3.25 9.33
CA ASN A 9 29.37 2.21 10.34
C ASN A 9 28.25 1.98 11.37
N MET A 10 26.99 2.34 11.08
CA MET A 10 25.86 1.93 11.93
C MET A 10 25.15 0.73 11.32
N ASN A 11 24.98 -0.32 12.12
CA ASN A 11 24.14 -1.46 11.76
C ASN A 11 22.70 -0.95 11.51
N GLN A 12 22.08 -1.37 10.42
CA GLN A 12 20.72 -0.96 10.06
C GLN A 12 19.71 -1.21 11.19
N ALA A 13 19.88 -2.30 11.95
CA ALA A 13 19.04 -2.60 13.10
C ALA A 13 19.20 -1.57 14.22
N GLU A 14 20.43 -1.14 14.49
CA GLU A 14 20.74 -0.15 15.51
C GLU A 14 20.21 1.23 15.10
N ALA A 15 20.38 1.63 13.83
CA ALA A 15 19.80 2.87 13.31
C ALA A 15 18.27 2.87 13.40
N ASN A 16 17.61 1.74 13.10
CA ASN A 16 16.16 1.60 13.24
C ASN A 16 15.72 1.68 14.71
N GLU A 17 16.45 1.06 15.63
CA GLU A 17 16.17 1.11 17.07
C GLU A 17 16.38 2.52 17.64
N GLN A 18 17.48 3.19 17.28
CA GLN A 18 17.74 4.59 17.67
C GLN A 18 16.67 5.53 17.12
N ALA A 19 16.25 5.36 15.87
CA ALA A 19 15.16 6.14 15.29
C ALA A 19 13.84 5.91 16.04
N TRP A 20 13.53 4.66 16.41
CA TRP A 20 12.34 4.33 17.19
C TRP A 20 12.39 4.95 18.60
N LYS A 21 13.52 4.85 19.30
CA LYS A 21 13.73 5.44 20.62
C LYS A 21 13.60 6.97 20.59
N SER A 22 14.27 7.62 19.63
CA SER A 22 14.18 9.08 19.47
C SER A 22 12.75 9.54 19.15
N PHE A 23 11.98 8.77 18.36
CA PHE A 23 10.58 9.07 18.10
C PHE A 23 9.72 8.95 19.37
N GLN A 24 9.92 7.90 20.16
CA GLN A 24 9.21 7.68 21.42
C GLN A 24 9.47 8.79 22.45
N GLU A 25 10.70 9.30 22.53
CA GLU A 25 11.09 10.39 23.44
C GLU A 25 10.42 11.72 23.10
N GLN A 26 10.13 11.97 21.83
CA GLN A 26 9.44 13.19 21.38
C GLN A 26 7.93 13.19 21.64
N LEU A 27 7.36 12.07 22.11
CA LEU A 27 5.93 11.94 22.36
C LEU A 27 5.56 12.43 23.78
N ILE A 28 4.76 13.49 23.84
CA ILE A 28 4.27 14.13 25.06
C ILE A 28 2.85 13.63 25.37
N PRO A 29 2.54 13.24 26.62
CA PRO A 29 1.19 12.84 27.00
C PRO A 29 0.23 14.03 27.05
N CYS A 30 -0.99 13.82 26.58
CA CYS A 30 -2.09 14.78 26.70
C CYS A 30 -2.54 14.87 28.17
N PRO A 31 -2.68 16.08 28.76
CA PRO A 31 -3.03 16.24 30.17
C PRO A 31 -4.46 15.75 30.50
N ASN A 32 -5.33 15.69 29.49
CA ASN A 32 -6.74 15.35 29.62
C ASN A 32 -6.99 13.83 29.52
N CYS A 33 -6.32 13.14 28.60
CA CYS A 33 -6.58 11.71 28.33
C CYS A 33 -5.34 10.79 28.43
N GLY A 34 -4.15 11.33 28.66
CA GLY A 34 -2.90 10.57 28.79
C GLY A 34 -2.34 9.99 27.49
N ARG A 35 -3.04 10.08 26.35
CA ARG A 35 -2.51 9.65 25.04
C ARG A 35 -1.29 10.48 24.63
N ARG A 36 -0.26 9.85 24.06
CA ARG A 36 1.00 10.51 23.69
C ARG A 36 0.99 10.95 22.23
N PHE A 37 1.42 12.18 21.96
CA PHE A 37 1.42 12.78 20.62
C PHE A 37 2.72 13.56 20.38
N LEU A 38 3.04 13.80 19.10
CA LEU A 38 4.00 14.85 18.75
C LEU A 38 3.42 16.23 19.14
N PRO A 39 4.25 17.21 19.51
CA PRO A 39 3.80 18.53 19.95
C PRO A 39 2.80 19.19 18.98
N ASP A 40 3.06 19.11 17.68
CA ASP A 40 2.22 19.70 16.63
C ASP A 40 0.81 19.07 16.58
N ARG A 41 0.71 17.75 16.71
CA ARG A 41 -0.60 17.05 16.70
C ARG A 41 -1.32 17.14 18.03
N LEU A 42 -0.61 17.30 19.14
CA LEU A 42 -1.19 17.43 20.47
C LEU A 42 -2.15 18.63 20.51
N GLN A 43 -1.72 19.77 19.96
CA GLN A 43 -2.53 21.00 19.91
C GLN A 43 -3.87 20.80 19.19
N VAL A 44 -3.89 20.04 18.08
CA VAL A 44 -5.13 19.75 17.35
C VAL A 44 -6.01 18.80 18.15
N HIS A 45 -5.40 17.79 18.76
CA HIS A 45 -6.09 16.81 19.59
C HIS A 45 -6.77 17.47 20.81
N GLU A 46 -6.08 18.37 21.52
CA GLU A 46 -6.58 19.03 22.73
C GLU A 46 -7.89 19.80 22.50
N ARG A 47 -8.06 20.42 21.32
CA ARG A 47 -9.30 21.14 20.97
C ARG A 47 -10.55 20.27 20.97
N SER A 48 -10.39 18.98 20.70
CA SER A 48 -11.49 18.00 20.60
C SER A 48 -11.39 16.91 21.66
N CYS A 49 -10.44 17.01 22.59
CA CYS A 49 -10.22 16.01 23.61
C CYS A 49 -11.32 16.10 24.67
N SER A 50 -12.33 15.24 24.58
CA SER A 50 -13.31 15.06 25.66
C SER A 50 -12.69 14.27 26.81
N ASN A 51 -12.56 14.87 27.99
CA ASN A 51 -12.24 14.18 29.25
C ASN A 51 -13.28 13.07 29.47
N GLY A 52 -12.93 11.82 29.19
CA GLY A 52 -13.89 10.73 29.29
C GLY A 52 -13.31 9.32 29.31
N MET A 53 -12.02 9.13 29.06
CA MET A 53 -11.37 7.83 29.23
C MET A 53 -10.01 8.09 29.86
N LYS A 54 -9.87 7.76 31.15
CA LYS A 54 -8.56 7.59 31.77
C LYS A 54 -7.80 6.65 30.85
N GLY A 55 -6.72 7.13 30.25
CA GLY A 55 -5.80 6.25 29.54
C GLY A 55 -5.49 5.11 30.50
N SER A 56 -5.82 3.88 30.11
CA SER A 56 -5.27 2.71 30.75
C SER A 56 -3.75 2.89 30.65
N GLU A 57 -3.15 3.26 31.77
CA GLU A 57 -1.79 2.86 32.05
C GLU A 57 -1.74 1.35 31.81
N GLU A 58 -0.62 0.86 31.29
CA GLU A 58 -0.37 -0.51 30.82
C GLU A 58 -0.98 -0.91 29.44
N THR A 59 -0.03 -1.07 28.51
CA THR A 59 -0.13 -1.65 27.17
C THR A 59 -1.10 -0.98 26.18
N GLY A 60 -0.50 -0.26 25.22
CA GLY A 60 -1.03 -0.15 23.86
C GLY A 60 -1.05 -1.51 23.15
N THR A 61 -1.67 -2.52 23.77
CA THR A 61 -2.34 -3.57 23.04
C THR A 61 -3.68 -2.97 22.55
N THR A 62 -3.66 -2.28 21.41
CA THR A 62 -4.57 -2.80 20.37
C THR A 62 -4.26 -4.29 20.37
N SER A 63 -5.22 -5.15 20.61
CA SER A 63 -5.05 -6.59 20.47
C SER A 63 -4.48 -6.88 19.08
N TYR A 64 -3.15 -6.76 18.93
CA TYR A 64 -2.33 -7.56 18.09
C TYR A 64 -2.48 -8.92 18.74
N SER A 65 -3.63 -9.54 18.46
CA SER A 65 -3.66 -10.97 18.27
C SER A 65 -2.33 -11.32 17.62
N ASN A 66 -1.56 -12.23 18.23
CA ASN A 66 -0.32 -12.79 17.66
C ASN A 66 -0.54 -13.41 16.26
N SER A 67 -1.75 -13.30 15.71
CA SER A 67 -2.03 -13.36 14.29
C SER A 67 -1.08 -12.46 13.50
N PRO A 68 -0.40 -12.99 12.47
CA PRO A 68 0.35 -12.17 11.54
C PRO A 68 -0.55 -11.03 11.02
N PRO A 69 0.01 -9.84 10.74
CA PRO A 69 -0.76 -8.71 10.24
C PRO A 69 -1.62 -9.18 9.06
N VAL A 70 -2.94 -9.16 9.24
CA VAL A 70 -3.87 -9.61 8.21
C VAL A 70 -3.68 -8.67 7.03
N LYS A 71 -3.12 -9.19 5.94
CA LYS A 71 -2.84 -8.41 4.74
C LYS A 71 -4.17 -7.76 4.30
N PRO A 72 -4.21 -6.43 4.08
CA PRO A 72 -5.44 -5.76 3.70
C PRO A 72 -6.01 -6.40 2.43
N ARG A 73 -7.34 -6.58 2.38
CA ARG A 73 -8.02 -7.13 1.21
C ARG A 73 -7.85 -6.16 0.04
N THR A 74 -7.00 -6.51 -0.91
CA THR A 74 -6.74 -5.72 -2.11
C THR A 74 -7.32 -6.38 -3.36
N VAL A 75 -7.60 -5.56 -4.35
CA VAL A 75 -7.99 -5.94 -5.71
C VAL A 75 -7.03 -5.36 -6.72
N VAL A 76 -6.67 -6.12 -7.75
CA VAL A 76 -5.77 -5.68 -8.82
C VAL A 76 -6.56 -4.99 -9.94
N CYS A 77 -6.05 -3.86 -10.45
CA CYS A 77 -6.60 -3.22 -11.65
C CYS A 77 -6.19 -4.00 -12.91
N TYR A 78 -7.16 -4.44 -13.70
CA TYR A 78 -6.90 -5.21 -14.93
C TYR A 78 -6.25 -4.40 -16.06
N ILE A 79 -6.19 -3.07 -15.91
CA ILE A 79 -5.58 -2.16 -16.89
C ILE A 79 -4.10 -1.96 -16.57
N CYS A 80 -3.78 -1.57 -15.32
CA CYS A 80 -2.42 -1.16 -14.93
C CYS A 80 -1.70 -2.10 -13.95
N GLY A 81 -2.34 -3.16 -13.48
CA GLY A 81 -1.75 -4.16 -12.59
C GLY A 81 -1.51 -3.70 -11.14
N ARG A 82 -1.86 -2.46 -10.78
CA ARG A 82 -1.69 -1.98 -9.40
C ARG A 82 -2.78 -2.50 -8.47
N GLU A 83 -2.42 -2.64 -7.20
CA GLU A 83 -3.32 -3.03 -6.11
C GLU A 83 -4.07 -1.82 -5.54
N TYR A 84 -5.36 -2.00 -5.29
CA TYR A 84 -6.24 -1.01 -4.69
C TYR A 84 -7.11 -1.66 -3.60
N GLY A 85 -7.70 -0.85 -2.72
CA GLY A 85 -8.77 -1.32 -1.85
C GLY A 85 -10.03 -1.66 -2.67
N THR A 86 -10.83 -2.60 -2.17
CA THR A 86 -12.08 -3.07 -2.81
C THR A 86 -13.07 -1.95 -3.15
N LYS A 87 -13.09 -0.87 -2.36
CA LYS A 87 -13.94 0.32 -2.61
C LYS A 87 -13.31 1.32 -3.57
N SER A 88 -11.98 1.43 -3.59
CA SER A 88 -11.27 2.41 -4.42
C SER A 88 -11.16 1.99 -5.88
N ILE A 89 -11.29 0.70 -6.19
CA ILE A 89 -11.13 0.19 -7.57
C ILE A 89 -12.20 0.74 -8.52
N SER A 90 -13.43 0.94 -8.06
CA SER A 90 -14.53 1.46 -8.88
C SER A 90 -14.32 2.91 -9.31
N ILE A 91 -13.53 3.66 -8.54
CA ILE A 91 -13.15 5.05 -8.85
C ILE A 91 -11.87 5.05 -9.71
N HIS A 92 -10.96 4.12 -9.45
CA HIS A 92 -9.70 4.02 -10.17
C HIS A 92 -9.86 3.54 -11.61
N GLU A 93 -10.60 2.45 -11.87
CA GLU A 93 -10.75 1.83 -13.20
C GLU A 93 -11.13 2.84 -14.31
N PRO A 94 -12.17 3.68 -14.17
CA PRO A 94 -12.52 4.65 -15.21
C PRO A 94 -11.42 5.70 -15.43
N GLN A 95 -10.78 6.19 -14.37
CA GLN A 95 -9.67 7.14 -14.49
C GLN A 95 -8.43 6.51 -15.13
N CYS A 96 -8.21 5.22 -14.87
CA CYS A 96 -7.11 4.47 -15.47
C CYS A 96 -7.34 4.26 -16.97
N LEU A 97 -8.57 3.96 -17.38
CA LEU A 97 -8.92 3.79 -18.78
C LEU A 97 -8.78 5.10 -19.56
N GLU A 98 -9.20 6.23 -18.98
CA GLU A 98 -9.02 7.55 -19.59
C GLU A 98 -7.53 7.87 -19.82
N LYS A 99 -6.69 7.64 -18.79
CA LYS A 99 -5.24 7.80 -18.91
C LYS A 99 -4.65 6.93 -20.02
N TRP A 100 -5.10 5.67 -20.11
CA TRP A 100 -4.67 4.75 -21.16
C TRP A 100 -5.06 5.28 -22.54
N HIS A 101 -6.28 5.81 -22.75
CA HIS A 101 -6.70 6.39 -24.02
C HIS A 101 -5.84 7.58 -24.43
N VAL A 102 -5.54 8.48 -23.50
CA VAL A 102 -4.68 9.63 -23.72
C VAL A 102 -3.28 9.18 -24.15
N GLN A 103 -2.69 8.20 -23.46
CA GLN A 103 -1.37 7.65 -23.81
C GLN A 103 -1.39 6.96 -25.17
N ASN A 104 -2.40 6.13 -25.44
CA ASN A 104 -2.55 5.41 -26.68
C ASN A 104 -2.79 6.33 -27.89
N SER A 105 -3.50 7.44 -27.70
CA SER A 105 -3.74 8.45 -28.76
C SER A 105 -2.47 9.19 -29.19
N GLN A 106 -1.49 9.29 -28.29
CA GLN A 106 -0.20 9.92 -28.54
C GLN A 106 0.77 9.01 -29.30
N LEU A 107 0.50 7.70 -29.37
CA LEU A 107 1.31 6.77 -30.16
C LEU A 107 1.09 6.97 -31.67
N PRO A 108 2.10 6.69 -32.51
CA PRO A 108 1.93 6.54 -33.95
C PRO A 108 0.77 5.60 -34.26
N ARG A 109 0.03 5.86 -35.35
CA ARG A 109 -1.23 5.14 -35.67
C ARG A 109 -1.03 3.63 -35.69
N GLU A 110 0.14 3.18 -36.13
CA GLU A 110 0.55 1.78 -36.27
C GLU A 110 0.86 1.12 -34.92
N GLN A 111 1.21 1.91 -33.91
CA GLN A 111 1.54 1.45 -32.55
C GLN A 111 0.35 1.59 -31.59
N ARG A 112 -0.75 2.20 -32.02
CA ARG A 112 -1.96 2.32 -31.19
C ARG A 112 -2.56 0.94 -30.93
N GLN A 113 -2.77 0.64 -29.67
CA GLN A 113 -3.36 -0.60 -29.21
C GLN A 113 -4.88 -0.48 -29.13
N LYS A 114 -5.56 -1.63 -29.04
CA LYS A 114 -7.00 -1.69 -28.77
C LYS A 114 -7.28 -1.45 -27.28
N PRO A 115 -8.43 -0.86 -26.93
CA PRO A 115 -8.78 -0.60 -25.54
C PRO A 115 -8.76 -1.86 -24.67
N PRO A 116 -8.25 -1.78 -23.43
CA PRO A 116 -8.32 -2.86 -22.45
C PRO A 116 -9.76 -3.26 -22.18
N VAL A 117 -10.12 -4.51 -22.48
CA VAL A 117 -11.45 -5.05 -22.21
C VAL A 117 -11.46 -5.73 -20.85
N LYS A 118 -12.47 -5.43 -20.04
CA LYS A 118 -12.64 -6.07 -18.73
C LYS A 118 -13.00 -7.55 -18.90
N PRO A 119 -12.20 -8.51 -18.40
CA PRO A 119 -12.50 -9.93 -18.54
C PRO A 119 -13.80 -10.32 -17.82
N THR A 120 -14.63 -11.15 -18.45
CA THR A 120 -15.89 -11.67 -17.87
C THR A 120 -15.65 -12.50 -16.62
N GLU A 121 -14.50 -13.18 -16.53
CA GLU A 121 -14.12 -13.99 -15.37
C GLU A 121 -13.94 -13.15 -14.10
N LEU A 122 -13.66 -11.84 -14.21
CA LEU A 122 -13.63 -10.95 -13.05
C LEU A 122 -15.01 -10.76 -12.41
N ALA A 123 -16.07 -10.74 -13.22
CA ALA A 123 -17.43 -10.64 -12.69
C ALA A 123 -17.79 -11.89 -11.89
N LYS A 124 -17.50 -13.08 -12.43
CA LYS A 124 -17.72 -14.36 -11.74
C LYS A 124 -16.91 -14.46 -10.45
N ALA A 125 -15.63 -14.07 -10.48
CA ALA A 125 -14.78 -14.09 -9.28
C ALA A 125 -15.29 -13.13 -8.20
N ARG A 126 -15.82 -11.96 -8.61
CA ARG A 126 -16.46 -11.02 -7.68
C ARG A 126 -17.73 -11.61 -7.05
N ASP A 127 -18.58 -12.24 -7.84
CA ASP A 127 -19.84 -12.83 -7.37
C ASP A 127 -19.59 -14.01 -6.41
N ASN A 128 -18.53 -14.79 -6.65
CA ASN A 128 -18.09 -15.88 -5.78
C ASN A 128 -17.24 -15.40 -4.58
N TYR A 129 -17.02 -14.10 -4.44
CA TYR A 129 -16.16 -13.49 -3.41
C TYR A 129 -14.72 -14.05 -3.36
N ASP A 130 -14.20 -14.51 -4.51
CA ASP A 130 -12.85 -15.04 -4.64
C ASP A 130 -11.90 -13.93 -5.08
N LEU A 131 -11.33 -13.22 -4.10
CA LEU A 131 -10.36 -12.14 -4.33
C LEU A 131 -9.06 -12.64 -4.95
N THR A 132 -8.63 -13.86 -4.63
CA THR A 132 -7.40 -14.44 -5.17
C THR A 132 -7.57 -14.65 -6.67
N LYS A 133 -8.69 -15.26 -7.08
CA LYS A 133 -9.00 -15.45 -8.50
C LYS A 133 -9.20 -14.13 -9.23
N TYR A 134 -9.88 -13.17 -8.62
CA TYR A 134 -10.02 -11.83 -9.18
C TYR A 134 -8.65 -11.21 -9.45
N ASN A 135 -7.74 -11.27 -8.48
CA ASN A 135 -6.42 -10.66 -8.59
C ASN A 135 -5.54 -11.33 -9.62
N GLU A 136 -5.56 -12.66 -9.70
CA GLU A 136 -4.85 -13.42 -10.74
C GLU A 136 -5.35 -13.04 -12.14
N VAL A 137 -6.67 -13.06 -12.37
CA VAL A 137 -7.25 -12.74 -13.68
C VAL A 137 -6.97 -11.29 -14.07
N ALA A 138 -7.10 -10.35 -13.12
CA ALA A 138 -6.82 -8.95 -13.37
C ALA A 138 -5.33 -8.71 -13.65
N TRP A 139 -4.44 -9.39 -12.92
CA TRP A 139 -3.00 -9.34 -13.15
C TRP A 139 -2.64 -9.81 -14.55
N GLU A 140 -3.13 -10.98 -14.97
CA GLU A 140 -2.87 -11.51 -16.31
C GLU A 140 -3.39 -10.57 -17.41
N ALA A 141 -4.60 -10.03 -17.24
CA ALA A 141 -5.16 -9.06 -18.18
C ALA A 141 -4.32 -7.78 -18.30
N SER A 142 -3.68 -7.34 -17.21
CA SER A 142 -2.86 -6.13 -17.20
C SER A 142 -1.58 -6.26 -18.03
N LYS A 143 -1.01 -7.48 -18.14
CA LYS A 143 0.24 -7.71 -18.87
C LYS A 143 0.16 -7.31 -20.34
N GLY A 144 -0.99 -7.51 -20.97
CA GLY A 144 -1.22 -7.13 -22.37
C GLY A 144 -1.27 -5.62 -22.60
N ASN A 145 -1.57 -4.84 -21.56
CA ASN A 145 -1.69 -3.38 -21.62
C ASN A 145 -0.41 -2.65 -21.15
N LEU A 146 0.51 -3.38 -20.51
CA LEU A 146 1.73 -2.85 -19.89
C LEU A 146 2.92 -2.71 -20.85
N ALA A 147 2.72 -2.86 -22.16
CA ALA A 147 3.80 -2.78 -23.13
C ALA A 147 3.66 -1.53 -24.00
N VAL A 148 4.30 -0.42 -23.59
CA VAL A 148 4.93 0.59 -24.49
C VAL A 148 5.89 1.56 -23.78
N ASP A 149 6.03 1.57 -22.45
CA ASP A 149 6.97 2.49 -21.78
C ASP A 149 8.11 1.78 -21.03
N GLU A 150 9.22 1.59 -21.73
CA GLU A 150 10.51 1.31 -21.08
C GLU A 150 10.87 2.36 -20.01
N HIS A 151 10.23 3.54 -20.06
CA HIS A 151 10.34 4.64 -19.10
C HIS A 151 9.73 4.35 -17.71
N SER A 152 8.84 3.36 -17.56
CA SER A 152 8.27 2.99 -16.25
C SER A 152 9.19 2.10 -15.40
N LYS A 153 10.33 1.63 -15.93
CA LYS A 153 11.33 0.88 -15.14
C LYS A 153 12.04 1.73 -14.08
N LEU A 154 11.96 3.06 -14.15
CA LEU A 154 12.62 3.97 -13.21
C LEU A 154 11.77 4.34 -11.98
N ILE A 155 10.46 4.06 -11.97
CA ILE A 155 9.61 4.27 -10.80
C ILE A 155 9.37 2.94 -10.07
N GLY A 156 10.41 2.49 -9.35
CA GLY A 156 10.27 1.84 -8.04
C GLY A 156 9.33 0.63 -7.89
N CYS A 157 9.06 -0.18 -8.93
CA CYS A 157 8.35 -1.45 -8.78
C CYS A 157 9.26 -2.50 -8.12
N ARG A 158 9.41 -2.42 -6.79
CA ARG A 158 9.96 -3.50 -5.96
C ARG A 158 8.93 -4.63 -5.90
N PHE A 159 8.92 -5.48 -6.93
CA PHE A 159 8.23 -6.77 -6.88
C PHE A 159 8.78 -7.56 -5.68
N MET A 160 7.90 -7.88 -4.73
CA MET A 160 8.15 -8.96 -3.78
C MET A 160 7.98 -10.26 -4.57
N ASN A 161 9.09 -10.96 -4.84
CA ASN A 161 9.07 -12.34 -5.31
C ASN A 161 8.27 -13.18 -4.30
N VAL A 162 7.11 -13.69 -4.70
CA VAL A 162 6.45 -14.79 -4.01
C VAL A 162 7.17 -16.05 -4.44
N SER A 163 7.99 -16.60 -3.54
CA SER A 163 8.58 -17.92 -3.70
C SER A 163 7.48 -18.96 -3.75
N VAL A 164 7.24 -19.54 -4.93
CA VAL A 164 6.44 -20.76 -5.05
C VAL A 164 7.35 -21.91 -4.67
N SER A 165 7.22 -22.39 -3.43
CA SER A 165 7.87 -23.63 -2.99
C SER A 165 7.26 -24.79 -3.76
N ASN A 166 8.01 -25.30 -4.73
CA ASN A 166 7.70 -26.50 -5.47
C ASN A 166 8.04 -27.71 -4.59
N THR A 167 7.03 -28.40 -4.06
CA THR A 167 7.21 -29.74 -3.47
C THR A 167 6.59 -30.77 -4.41
N ASN A 168 7.42 -31.29 -5.31
CA ASN A 168 7.19 -32.59 -5.92
C ASN A 168 8.26 -33.53 -5.35
N SER A 169 7.84 -34.46 -4.49
CA SER A 169 8.61 -35.63 -4.12
C SER A 169 7.88 -36.85 -4.65
N ILE A 170 8.59 -37.61 -5.48
CA ILE A 170 8.29 -38.98 -5.90
C ILE A 170 8.57 -39.91 -4.73
#